data_AF-A0A6J4XGF6-F1
#
_entry.id   AF-A0A6J4XGF6-F1
#
_cell.length_a   1.000
_cell.length_b   1.000
_cell.length_c   1.000
_cell.angle_alpha   90.00
_cell.angle_beta   90.00
_cell.angle_gamma   90.00
#
_symmetry.space_group_name_H-M   'P 1'
#
loop_
_entity.id
_entity.type
_entity.pdbx_description
1 polymer ?
#
loop_
_entity_poly.entity_id
_entity_poly.type
_entity_poly.pdbx_seq_one_letter_code
_entity_poly.pdbx_strand_id
1 'polypeptide(L)'
;MTKPTTIRIPEDLLGEIEQYVHEAKLDRSVYLREILKKGFSIDKQERVLLKYDGGELSQMEACRALKWNPWQFVEELRIRNLHLNVSLEDFLNSSGLPGK
;
A
#
# COMPACT_ATOMS: atom_id res chain seq x y z
N MET A 1 -2.67 -22.79 -3.32
CA MET A 1 -2.38 -23.73 -2.22
C MET A 1 -1.90 -22.93 -1.02
N THR A 2 -2.49 -23.15 0.16
CA THR A 2 -2.01 -22.58 1.43
C THR A 2 -0.91 -23.47 2.02
N LYS A 3 0.13 -22.87 2.62
CA LYS A 3 1.17 -23.60 3.35
C LYS A 3 1.07 -23.28 4.84
N PRO A 4 1.12 -24.28 5.75
CA PRO A 4 1.19 -24.02 7.18
C PRO A 4 2.49 -23.28 7.50
N THR A 5 2.40 -22.21 8.29
CA THR A 5 3.54 -21.36 8.67
C THR A 5 3.41 -21.03 10.16
N THR A 6 4.48 -21.24 10.92
CA THR A 6 4.53 -20.90 12.35
C THR A 6 5.25 -19.56 12.52
N ILE A 7 4.65 -18.64 13.25
CA ILE A 7 5.22 -17.32 13.57
C ILE A 7 5.13 -17.07 15.07
N ARG A 8 6.00 -16.21 15.60
CA ARG A 8 5.90 -15.70 16.97
C ARG A 8 5.10 -14.40 16.95
N ILE A 9 4.10 -14.30 17.83
CA ILE A 9 3.24 -13.13 17.99
C ILE A 9 3.31 -12.72 19.47
N PRO A 10 3.35 -11.42 19.78
CA PRO A 10 3.17 -10.93 21.15
C PRO A 10 1.89 -11.49 21.79
N GLU A 11 1.97 -11.83 23.08
CA GLU A 11 0.88 -12.50 23.80
C GLU A 11 -0.35 -11.61 23.97
N ASP A 12 -0.13 -10.31 24.20
CA ASP A 12 -1.15 -9.27 24.25
C ASP A 12 -1.95 -9.19 22.94
N LEU A 13 -1.25 -9.11 21.81
CA LEU A 13 -1.89 -9.06 20.49
C LEU A 13 -2.64 -10.35 20.18
N LEU A 14 -2.08 -11.51 20.54
CA LEU A 14 -2.78 -12.78 20.37
C LEU A 14 -4.07 -12.82 21.20
N GLY A 15 -4.02 -12.32 22.45
CA GLY A 15 -5.19 -12.20 23.32
C GLY A 15 -6.30 -11.34 22.71
N GLU A 16 -5.96 -10.17 22.18
CA GLU A 16 -6.93 -9.28 21.49
C GLU A 16 -7.57 -9.97 20.27
N ILE A 17 -6.77 -10.66 19.46
CA ILE A 17 -7.25 -11.40 18.29
C ILE A 17 -8.20 -12.52 18.71
N GLU A 18 -7.84 -13.29 19.74
CA GLU A 18 -8.66 -14.41 20.21
C GLU A 18 -9.98 -13.94 20.81
N GLN A 19 -9.98 -12.83 21.55
CA GLN A 19 -11.20 -12.20 22.04
C GLN A 19 -12.12 -11.81 20.89
N TYR A 20 -11.61 -11.07 19.90
CA TYR A 20 -12.41 -10.65 18.75
C TYR A 20 -12.95 -11.82 17.93
N VAL A 21 -12.12 -12.82 17.65
CA VAL A 21 -12.52 -14.02 16.90
C VAL A 21 -13.61 -14.80 17.64
N HIS A 22 -13.55 -14.87 18.97
CA HIS A 22 -14.57 -15.51 19.79
C HIS A 22 -15.89 -14.73 19.75
N GLU A 23 -15.87 -13.43 20.02
CA GLU A 23 -17.05 -12.55 20.02
C GLU A 23 -17.75 -12.53 18.66
N ALA A 24 -16.96 -12.46 17.57
CA ALA A 24 -17.46 -12.43 16.21
C ALA A 24 -17.76 -13.82 15.61
N LYS A 25 -17.54 -14.92 16.36
CA LYS A 25 -17.72 -16.32 15.91
C LYS A 25 -17.01 -16.63 14.59
N LEU A 26 -15.77 -16.17 14.47
CA LEU A 26 -14.95 -16.36 13.26
C LEU A 26 -14.02 -17.57 13.41
N ASP A 27 -13.54 -18.11 12.29
CA ASP A 27 -12.42 -19.05 12.31
C ASP A 27 -11.10 -18.27 12.46
N ARG A 28 -10.32 -18.62 13.48
CA ARG A 28 -9.04 -17.96 13.80
C ARG A 28 -8.08 -17.96 12.60
N SER A 29 -7.99 -19.07 11.88
CA SER A 29 -7.06 -19.22 10.76
C SER A 29 -7.50 -18.40 9.55
N VAL A 30 -8.82 -18.33 9.28
CA VAL A 30 -9.39 -17.45 8.26
C VAL A 30 -9.13 -15.99 8.60
N TYR A 31 -9.43 -15.58 9.83
CA TYR A 31 -9.27 -14.20 10.26
C TYR A 31 -7.79 -13.74 10.18
N LEU A 32 -6.87 -14.53 10.72
CA LEU A 32 -5.43 -14.23 10.65
C LEU A 32 -4.93 -14.12 9.21
N ARG A 33 -5.35 -15.02 8.32
CA ARG A 33 -4.96 -14.94 6.90
C ARG A 33 -5.45 -13.65 6.24
N GLU A 34 -6.68 -13.24 6.51
CA GLU A 34 -7.23 -12.02 5.93
C GLU A 34 -6.57 -10.76 6.48
N ILE A 35 -6.31 -10.70 7.78
CA ILE A 35 -5.57 -9.58 8.39
C ILE A 35 -4.14 -9.51 7.86
N LEU A 36 -3.42 -10.64 7.78
CA LEU A 36 -2.07 -10.67 7.22
C LEU A 36 -2.04 -10.22 5.76
N LYS A 37 -3.03 -10.64 4.95
CA LYS A 37 -3.16 -10.21 3.55
C LYS A 37 -3.43 -8.71 3.44
N LYS A 38 -4.32 -8.16 4.27
CA LYS A 38 -4.61 -6.73 4.33
C LYS A 38 -3.40 -5.92 4.76
N GLY A 39 -2.77 -6.31 5.88
CA GLY A 39 -1.58 -5.67 6.41
C GLY A 39 -0.43 -5.68 5.40
N PHE A 40 -0.15 -6.82 4.77
CA PHE A 40 0.86 -6.91 3.72
C PHE A 40 0.56 -6.02 2.51
N SER A 41 -0.71 -5.87 2.13
CA SER A 41 -1.09 -4.98 1.03
C SER A 41 -0.83 -3.50 1.37
N ILE A 42 -1.14 -3.09 2.60
CA ILE A 42 -0.92 -1.70 3.08
C ILE A 42 0.58 -1.42 3.15
N ASP A 43 1.34 -2.29 3.81
CA ASP A 43 2.79 -2.21 3.95
C ASP A 43 3.49 -2.21 2.57
N LYS A 44 3.00 -3.01 1.61
CA LYS A 44 3.48 -2.96 0.21
C LYS A 44 3.22 -1.61 -0.45
N GLN A 45 2.05 -1.00 -0.26
CA GLN A 45 1.73 0.33 -0.80
C GLN A 45 2.68 1.38 -0.23
N GLU A 46 2.89 1.39 1.08
CA GLU A 46 3.79 2.32 1.74
C GLU A 46 5.22 2.21 1.20
N ARG A 47 5.79 0.99 1.11
CA ARG A 47 7.13 0.81 0.54
C ARG A 47 7.26 1.30 -0.90
N VAL A 48 6.23 1.11 -1.73
CA VAL A 48 6.27 1.57 -3.13
C VAL A 48 6.14 3.09 -3.20
N LEU A 49 5.27 3.68 -2.40
CA LEU A 49 5.07 5.14 -2.36
C LEU A 49 6.30 5.87 -1.80
N LEU A 50 6.98 5.31 -0.80
CA LEU A 50 8.25 5.85 -0.30
C LEU A 50 9.32 5.91 -1.39
N LYS A 51 9.42 4.87 -2.22
CA LYS A 51 10.34 4.85 -3.36
C LYS A 51 9.95 5.84 -4.46
N TYR A 52 8.65 5.99 -4.70
CA TYR A 52 8.14 7.00 -5.63
C TYR A 52 8.48 8.41 -5.18
N ASP A 53 8.22 8.73 -3.90
CA ASP A 53 8.52 10.02 -3.28
C ASP A 53 10.03 10.32 -3.30
N GLY A 54 10.87 9.30 -3.04
CA GLY A 54 12.32 9.38 -3.17
C GLY A 54 12.85 9.47 -4.61
N GLY A 55 11.98 9.50 -5.63
CA GLY A 55 12.37 9.58 -7.04
C GLY A 55 12.97 8.28 -7.61
N GLU A 56 12.96 7.17 -6.86
CA GLU A 56 13.44 5.86 -7.32
C GLU A 56 12.50 5.19 -8.31
N LEU A 57 11.21 5.56 -8.29
CA LEU A 57 10.18 5.02 -9.18
C LEU A 57 9.45 6.15 -9.89
N SER A 58 9.21 5.96 -11.19
CA SER A 58 8.21 6.73 -11.93
C SER A 58 6.79 6.33 -11.52
N GLN A 59 5.81 7.18 -11.84
CA GLN A 59 4.39 6.89 -11.61
C GLN A 59 3.98 5.54 -12.25
N MET A 60 4.45 5.29 -13.47
CA MET A 60 4.09 4.06 -14.21
C MET A 60 4.73 2.80 -13.61
N GLU A 61 5.92 2.92 -13.02
CA GLU A 61 6.55 1.80 -12.29
C GLU A 61 5.81 1.51 -10.99
N ALA A 62 5.43 2.55 -10.23
CA ALA A 62 4.63 2.42 -9.03
C ALA A 62 3.24 1.81 -9.34
N CYS A 63 2.58 2.26 -10.41
CA CYS A 63 1.31 1.70 -10.89
C CYS A 63 1.44 0.21 -11.21
N ARG A 64 2.49 -0.20 -11.95
CA ARG A 64 2.75 -1.62 -12.26
C ARG A 64 3.00 -2.44 -11.00
N ALA A 65 3.78 -1.92 -10.05
CA ALA A 65 4.08 -2.61 -8.80
C ALA A 65 2.83 -2.85 -7.93
N LEU A 66 1.91 -1.88 -7.90
CA LEU A 66 0.67 -1.92 -7.11
C LEU A 66 -0.52 -2.49 -7.88
N LYS A 67 -0.38 -2.74 -9.19
CA LYS A 67 -1.48 -3.09 -10.10
C LYS A 67 -2.61 -2.06 -10.07
N TRP A 68 -2.23 -0.79 -9.94
CA TRP A 68 -3.15 0.34 -10.01
C TRP A 68 -3.15 0.91 -11.42
N ASN A 69 -4.28 1.52 -11.80
CA ASN A 69 -4.28 2.39 -12.96
C ASN A 69 -3.76 3.80 -12.57
N PRO A 70 -3.35 4.63 -13.54
CA PRO A 70 -2.78 5.95 -13.26
C PRO A 70 -3.71 6.87 -12.44
N TRP A 71 -5.02 6.78 -12.63
CA TRP A 71 -5.99 7.61 -11.91
C TRP A 71 -6.17 7.19 -10.46
N GLN A 72 -6.19 5.88 -10.20
CA GLN A 72 -6.17 5.34 -8.85
C GLN A 72 -4.94 5.80 -8.09
N PHE A 73 -3.78 5.83 -8.76
CA PHE A 73 -2.54 6.31 -8.15
C PHE A 73 -2.63 7.79 -7.73
N VAL A 74 -3.14 8.66 -8.59
CA VAL A 74 -3.31 10.09 -8.27
C VAL A 74 -4.28 10.29 -7.12
N GLU A 75 -5.38 9.54 -7.08
CA GLU A 75 -6.34 9.60 -5.98
C GLU A 75 -5.73 9.14 -4.65
N GLU A 76 -4.91 8.08 -4.68
CA GLU A 76 -4.17 7.61 -3.50
C GLU A 76 -3.13 8.63 -3.00
N LEU A 77 -2.44 9.33 -3.90
CA LEU A 77 -1.57 10.44 -3.51
C LEU A 77 -2.37 11.54 -2.80
N ARG A 78 -3.53 11.91 -3.34
CA ARG A 78 -4.41 12.93 -2.76
C ARG A 78 -4.89 12.53 -1.36
N ILE A 79 -5.36 11.29 -1.18
CA ILE A 79 -5.84 10.78 0.11
C ILE A 79 -4.71 10.80 1.16
N ARG A 80 -3.48 10.50 0.74
CA ARG A 80 -2.30 10.43 1.63
C ARG A 80 -1.56 11.76 1.76
N ASN A 81 -2.08 12.84 1.17
CA ASN A 81 -1.45 14.16 1.13
C ASN A 81 -0.01 14.12 0.57
N LEU A 82 0.20 13.34 -0.49
CA LEU A 82 1.44 13.25 -1.25
C LEU A 82 1.32 14.02 -2.57
N HIS A 83 2.45 14.39 -3.14
CA HIS A 83 2.53 15.13 -4.41
C HIS A 83 3.13 14.27 -5.52
N LEU A 84 2.99 14.74 -6.77
CA LEU A 84 3.71 14.13 -7.87
C LEU A 84 5.21 14.36 -7.68
N ASN A 85 6.02 13.33 -7.95
CA ASN A 85 7.48 13.39 -7.88
C ASN A 85 8.12 14.07 -9.10
N VAL A 86 7.39 14.96 -9.77
CA VAL A 86 7.88 15.78 -10.89
C VAL A 86 7.69 17.25 -10.53
N SER A 87 8.69 18.06 -10.87
CA SER A 87 8.56 19.51 -10.71
C SER A 87 7.57 20.06 -11.73
N LEU A 88 6.95 21.21 -11.42
CA LEU A 88 6.08 21.90 -12.38
C LEU A 88 6.85 22.31 -13.64
N GLU A 89 8.12 22.69 -13.50
CA GLU A 89 8.99 23.09 -14.60
C GLU A 89 9.25 21.93 -15.56
N ASP A 90 9.64 20.77 -15.03
CA ASP A 90 9.84 19.55 -15.82
C ASP A 90 8.54 19.11 -16.51
N PHE A 91 7.42 19.23 -15.80
CA PHE A 91 6.11 18.92 -16.36
C PHE A 91 5.77 19.82 -17.55
N LEU A 92 5.93 21.14 -17.41
CA LEU A 92 5.67 22.10 -18.48
C LEU A 92 6.59 21.87 -19.68
N ASN A 93 7.88 21.65 -19.44
CA ASN A 93 8.87 21.35 -20.48
C ASN A 93 8.51 20.08 -21.27
N SER A 94 8.02 19.05 -20.60
CA SER A 94 7.62 17.79 -21.24
C SER A 94 6.36 17.91 -22.12
N SER A 95 5.48 18.87 -21.79
CA SER A 95 4.19 19.06 -22.46
C SER A 95 4.27 19.90 -23.74
N GLY A 96 5.44 20.46 -24.07
CA GLY A 96 5.60 21.38 -25.21
C GLY A 96 4.79 22.68 -25.06
N LEU A 97 4.23 22.93 -23.89
CA LEU A 97 3.54 24.18 -23.57
C LEU A 97 4.61 25.24 -23.33
N PRO A 98 4.64 26.34 -24.12
CA PRO A 98 5.61 27.39 -23.88
C PRO A 98 5.39 27.95 -22.47
N GLY A 99 6.43 27.87 -21.63
CA GLY A 99 6.53 28.67 -20.42
C GLY A 99 6.38 30.13 -20.84
N LYS A 100 5.40 30.83 -20.26
CA LYS A 100 5.18 32.25 -20.53
C LYS A 100 6.39 33.08 -20.14
#